data_AF-A0A7C5FIS8-F1
#
_entry.id   AF-A0A7C5FIS8-F1
#
_cell.length_a   1.000
_cell.length_b   1.000
_cell.length_c   1.000
_cell.angle_alpha   90.00
_cell.angle_beta   90.00
_cell.angle_gamma   90.00
#
_symmetry.space_group_name_H-M   'P 1'
#
loop_
_entity.id
_entity.type
_entity.pdbx_description
1 polymer ?
#
loop_
_entity_poly.entity_id
_entity_poly.type
_entity_poly.pdbx_seq_one_letter_code
_entity_poly.pdbx_strand_id
1 'polypeptide(L)'
;MNIDPSTTKYLIRAKIIADGVVEKPDVVGAIFGQTEGLLGDELDLRDLQKSGRMGRIEVEIDSKKGKSEGEIIMPSSLDQVETAILASALETIDRVGPCKAKIEVIGLEDVRLTKKAKIIERAKALLQTLMEGSKVSGASLTETVRQSVQVQEIISYGKEKCPAGPNIETSDAIIIVEGRSDVLNLLKYGIKNAIAVEGTNVPQSIRELSKERIVTAFVDGDRGGELILRELLQTCEVDFIARAPRGREVEELTQKQVMKALRNKVPAEQFIEMFGFNKEGGGQVQDTMSLFEDNEDEENDLKDDKRPIAPKPKIEKQDRPQAPQPQVEKPLAPQADKNQEQKTETKEKHLNPEQQKYKRILNGLAGSFKAHLINSKGMTVKEIAVKDLIETLRSPPHDITA
;
A
#
# COMPACT_ATOMS: atom_id res chain seq x y z
N MET A 1 32.68 7.63 -5.57
CA MET A 1 32.44 6.20 -5.27
C MET A 1 31.61 5.61 -6.40
N ASN A 2 32.23 4.80 -7.27
CA ASN A 2 31.54 4.04 -8.31
C ASN A 2 31.27 2.63 -7.78
N ILE A 3 30.37 2.54 -6.79
CA ILE A 3 29.86 1.26 -6.32
C ILE A 3 28.84 0.82 -7.36
N ASP A 4 29.11 -0.28 -8.07
CA ASP A 4 28.20 -0.83 -9.07
C ASP A 4 26.90 -1.28 -8.38
N PRO A 5 25.79 -0.50 -8.43
CA PRO A 5 24.82 -0.47 -7.33
C PRO A 5 23.54 -1.26 -7.60
N SER A 6 23.45 -2.02 -8.69
CA SER A 6 22.19 -2.60 -9.14
C SER A 6 21.73 -3.81 -8.31
N THR A 7 22.66 -4.58 -7.73
CA THR A 7 22.34 -5.83 -7.00
C THR A 7 22.74 -5.83 -5.52
N THR A 8 23.47 -4.83 -5.04
CA THR A 8 23.94 -4.79 -3.64
C THR A 8 22.78 -4.74 -2.65
N LYS A 9 22.71 -5.75 -1.77
CA LYS A 9 21.76 -5.84 -0.65
C LYS A 9 22.39 -5.34 0.65
N TYR A 10 23.63 -5.71 0.91
CA TYR A 10 24.37 -5.40 2.14
C TYR A 10 25.74 -4.79 1.83
N LEU A 11 26.24 -3.96 2.72
CA LEU A 11 27.59 -3.39 2.67
C LEU A 11 28.33 -3.81 3.94
N ILE A 12 29.43 -4.54 3.78
CA ILE A 12 30.33 -4.87 4.89
C ILE A 12 31.35 -3.74 4.98
N ARG A 13 31.47 -3.12 6.16
CA ARG A 13 32.53 -2.15 6.46
C ARG A 13 33.47 -2.71 7.50
N ALA A 14 34.76 -2.71 7.21
CA ALA A 14 35.77 -3.17 8.14
C ALA A 14 36.94 -2.19 8.19
N LYS A 15 37.54 -2.04 9.37
CA LYS A 15 38.77 -1.28 9.58
C LYS A 15 39.96 -2.23 9.53
N ILE A 16 41.03 -1.82 8.86
CA ILE A 16 42.31 -2.54 8.85
C ILE A 16 43.40 -1.70 9.49
N ILE A 17 44.21 -2.34 10.33
CA ILE A 17 45.41 -1.76 10.93
C ILE A 17 46.57 -2.74 10.70
N ALA A 18 47.65 -2.28 10.07
CA ALA A 18 48.83 -3.08 9.80
C ALA A 18 50.10 -2.44 10.38
N ASP A 19 50.96 -3.28 10.98
CA ASP A 19 52.26 -2.87 11.55
C ASP A 19 53.36 -2.88 10.47
N GLY A 20 53.15 -2.07 9.43
CA GLY A 20 54.10 -1.85 8.34
C GLY A 20 53.48 -1.02 7.23
N VAL A 21 54.23 -0.84 6.13
CA VAL A 21 53.72 -0.17 4.92
C VAL A 21 53.10 -1.23 4.03
N VAL A 22 51.80 -1.14 3.81
CA VAL A 22 51.03 -2.05 2.94
C VAL A 22 50.29 -1.25 1.87
N GLU A 23 50.17 -1.84 0.69
CA GLU A 23 49.43 -1.23 -0.42
C GLU A 23 48.07 -1.92 -0.62
N LYS A 24 47.20 -1.27 -1.39
CA LYS A 24 45.89 -1.82 -1.76
C LYS A 24 45.95 -3.24 -2.34
N PRO A 25 46.88 -3.59 -3.27
CA PRO A 25 46.98 -4.95 -3.80
C PRO A 25 47.28 -5.99 -2.72
N ASP A 26 48.07 -5.65 -1.70
CA ASP A 26 48.41 -6.58 -0.61
C ASP A 26 47.18 -6.94 0.22
N VAL A 27 46.36 -5.93 0.55
CA VAL A 27 45.11 -6.12 1.32
C VAL A 27 44.14 -6.99 0.56
N VAL A 28 43.93 -6.69 -0.73
CA VAL A 28 43.04 -7.49 -1.59
C VAL A 28 43.59 -8.92 -1.71
N GLY A 29 44.90 -9.08 -1.92
CA GLY A 29 45.55 -10.38 -2.00
C GLY A 29 45.39 -11.22 -0.73
N ALA A 30 45.51 -10.59 0.44
CA ALA A 30 45.30 -11.25 1.73
C ALA A 30 43.84 -11.65 1.94
N ILE A 31 42.88 -10.79 1.57
CA ILE A 31 41.46 -11.09 1.66
C ILE A 31 41.11 -12.33 0.84
N PHE A 32 41.47 -12.38 -0.44
CA PHE A 32 41.19 -13.58 -1.24
C PHE A 32 42.01 -14.77 -0.77
N GLY A 33 43.32 -14.61 -0.54
CA GLY A 33 44.19 -15.74 -0.25
C GLY A 33 43.93 -16.43 1.08
N GLN A 34 43.61 -15.69 2.14
CA GLN A 34 43.41 -16.27 3.48
C GLN A 34 41.96 -16.70 3.74
N THR A 35 40.99 -16.17 3.00
CA THR A 35 39.58 -16.61 3.13
C THR A 35 39.22 -17.75 2.17
N GLU A 36 39.99 -17.94 1.10
CA GLU A 36 39.86 -19.06 0.16
C GLU A 36 40.07 -20.41 0.89
N GLY A 37 39.14 -21.34 0.70
CA GLY A 37 39.17 -22.66 1.34
C GLY A 37 38.65 -22.74 2.78
N LEU A 38 38.36 -21.62 3.45
CA LEU A 38 37.78 -21.61 4.81
C LEU A 38 36.25 -21.74 4.83
N LEU A 39 35.58 -21.20 3.82
CA LEU A 39 34.13 -21.00 3.82
C LEU A 39 33.34 -21.99 2.95
N GLY A 40 34.04 -22.95 2.32
CA GLY A 40 33.47 -23.87 1.33
C GLY A 40 33.23 -23.22 -0.04
N ASP A 41 32.95 -24.05 -1.04
CA ASP A 41 32.90 -23.63 -2.46
C ASP A 41 31.78 -22.60 -2.76
N GLU A 42 30.70 -22.61 -1.98
CA GLU A 42 29.55 -21.70 -2.18
C GLU A 42 29.83 -20.25 -1.73
N LEU A 43 30.79 -20.07 -0.80
CA LEU A 43 31.14 -18.79 -0.20
C LEU A 43 32.55 -18.31 -0.59
N ASP A 44 33.17 -18.91 -1.61
CA ASP A 44 34.43 -18.45 -2.15
C ASP A 44 34.27 -17.05 -2.77
N LEU A 45 35.01 -16.07 -2.23
CA LEU A 45 35.01 -14.69 -2.69
C LEU A 45 35.28 -14.55 -4.19
N ARG A 46 36.13 -15.40 -4.78
CA ARG A 46 36.49 -15.32 -6.19
C ARG A 46 35.33 -15.71 -7.08
N ASP A 47 34.63 -16.78 -6.73
CA ASP A 47 33.47 -17.26 -7.50
C ASP A 47 32.22 -16.43 -7.24
N LEU A 48 32.06 -15.94 -6.01
CA LEU A 48 31.04 -14.95 -5.68
C LEU A 48 31.23 -13.63 -6.47
N GLN A 49 32.47 -13.20 -6.70
CA GLN A 49 32.75 -12.02 -7.52
C GLN A 49 32.48 -12.27 -9.01
N LYS A 50 32.87 -13.44 -9.55
CA LYS A 50 32.57 -13.82 -10.94
C LYS A 50 31.07 -13.97 -11.21
N SER A 51 30.33 -14.55 -10.26
CA SER A 51 28.88 -14.72 -10.36
C SER A 51 28.09 -13.42 -10.11
N GLY A 52 28.76 -12.33 -9.72
CA GLY A 52 28.13 -11.04 -9.41
C GLY A 52 27.38 -11.01 -8.08
N ARG A 53 27.50 -12.07 -7.26
CA ARG A 53 26.93 -12.12 -5.91
C ARG A 53 27.68 -11.21 -4.94
N MET A 54 28.96 -10.98 -5.20
CA MET A 54 29.83 -10.03 -4.50
C MET A 54 30.33 -8.97 -5.49
N GLY A 55 30.31 -7.71 -5.07
CA GLY A 55 30.83 -6.62 -5.89
C GLY A 55 32.34 -6.45 -5.73
N ARG A 56 32.87 -5.32 -6.21
CA ARG A 56 34.30 -5.02 -6.09
C ARG A 56 34.64 -4.65 -4.65
N ILE A 57 35.69 -5.25 -4.12
CA ILE A 57 36.25 -4.90 -2.82
C ILE A 57 36.98 -3.56 -2.97
N GLU A 58 36.47 -2.55 -2.29
CA GLU A 58 37.09 -1.24 -2.21
C GLU A 58 37.95 -1.19 -0.95
N VAL A 59 39.19 -0.77 -1.11
CA VAL A 59 40.14 -0.61 -0.01
C VAL A 59 40.75 0.76 -0.16
N GLU A 60 40.67 1.54 0.91
CA GLU A 60 41.36 2.80 1.09
C GLU A 60 42.37 2.61 2.21
N ILE A 61 43.65 2.88 1.94
CA ILE A 61 44.72 2.67 2.91
C ILE A 61 45.68 3.84 2.91
N ASP A 62 45.98 4.35 4.10
CA ASP A 62 46.90 5.45 4.34
C ASP A 62 48.05 4.96 5.22
N SER A 63 49.27 5.16 4.74
CA SER A 63 50.49 4.77 5.45
C SER A 63 51.14 5.99 6.11
N LYS A 64 51.26 6.00 7.44
CA LYS A 64 51.89 7.07 8.21
C LYS A 64 52.84 6.49 9.26
N LYS A 65 54.10 6.96 9.27
CA LYS A 65 55.13 6.61 10.28
C LYS A 65 55.36 5.09 10.44
N GLY A 66 55.32 4.33 9.34
CA GLY A 66 55.58 2.88 9.36
C GLY A 66 54.42 2.01 9.86
N LYS A 67 53.23 2.59 10.03
CA LYS A 67 51.96 1.86 10.20
C LYS A 67 51.00 2.27 9.10
N SER A 68 50.12 1.34 8.72
CA SER A 68 49.05 1.61 7.76
C SER A 68 47.71 1.42 8.44
N GLU A 69 46.82 2.39 8.24
CA GLU A 69 45.41 2.28 8.62
C GLU A 69 44.55 2.45 7.38
N GLY A 70 43.46 1.71 7.31
CA GLY A 70 42.57 1.76 6.16
C GLY A 70 41.16 1.30 6.47
N GLU A 71 40.28 1.49 5.49
CA GLU A 71 38.91 1.01 5.49
C GLU A 71 38.70 0.07 4.29
N ILE A 72 38.00 -1.03 4.55
CA ILE A 72 37.60 -2.03 3.57
C ILE A 72 36.08 -1.95 3.45
N ILE A 73 35.62 -1.75 2.22
CA ILE A 73 34.21 -1.69 1.88
C ILE A 73 33.93 -2.81 0.88
N MET A 74 33.03 -3.72 1.28
CA MET A 74 32.71 -4.89 0.48
C MET A 74 31.19 -4.98 0.24
N PRO A 75 30.73 -4.67 -0.98
CA PRO A 75 29.33 -4.78 -1.36
C PRO A 75 28.94 -6.24 -1.62
N SER A 76 27.83 -6.67 -1.01
CA SER A 76 27.30 -8.03 -1.13
C SER A 76 25.84 -8.03 -1.55
N SER A 77 25.46 -9.00 -2.39
CA SER A 77 24.06 -9.33 -2.71
C SER A 77 23.60 -10.65 -2.07
N LEU A 78 24.44 -11.21 -1.21
CA LEU A 78 24.18 -12.42 -0.44
C LEU A 78 23.07 -12.22 0.58
N ASP A 79 22.64 -13.30 1.20
CA ASP A 79 21.69 -13.23 2.31
C ASP A 79 22.39 -12.83 3.62
N GLN A 80 21.60 -12.47 4.63
CA GLN A 80 22.13 -11.87 5.87
C GLN A 80 23.11 -12.81 6.58
N VAL A 81 22.80 -14.11 6.62
CA VAL A 81 23.62 -15.13 7.27
C VAL A 81 24.94 -15.33 6.52
N GLU A 82 24.87 -15.53 5.20
CA GLU A 82 26.05 -15.66 4.33
C GLU A 82 26.96 -14.43 4.45
N THR A 83 26.37 -13.22 4.43
CA THR A 83 27.08 -11.95 4.59
C THR A 83 27.79 -11.86 5.94
N ALA A 84 27.15 -12.31 7.02
CA ALA A 84 27.73 -12.28 8.36
C ALA A 84 28.89 -13.28 8.52
N ILE A 85 28.77 -14.48 7.95
CA ILE A 85 29.83 -15.48 7.91
C ILE A 85 31.05 -14.91 7.19
N LEU A 86 30.81 -14.30 6.02
CA LEU A 86 31.86 -13.71 5.20
C LEU A 86 32.56 -12.54 5.90
N ALA A 87 31.81 -11.68 6.58
CA ALA A 87 32.38 -10.62 7.41
C ALA A 87 33.23 -11.18 8.57
N SER A 88 32.76 -12.25 9.22
CA SER A 88 33.52 -12.93 10.27
C SER A 88 34.84 -13.51 9.75
N ALA A 89 34.85 -14.04 8.51
CA ALA A 89 36.07 -14.54 7.88
C ALA A 89 37.11 -13.42 7.64
N LEU A 90 36.67 -12.19 7.35
CA LEU A 90 37.59 -11.06 7.21
C LEU A 90 38.35 -10.76 8.50
N GLU A 91 37.72 -10.96 9.66
CA GLU A 91 38.39 -10.77 10.96
C GLU A 91 39.44 -11.83 11.26
N THR A 92 39.41 -12.98 10.57
CA THR A 92 40.42 -14.04 10.76
C THR A 92 41.76 -13.74 10.09
N ILE A 93 41.80 -12.73 9.21
CA ILE A 93 43.01 -12.34 8.48
C ILE A 93 44.00 -11.69 9.45
N ASP A 94 45.14 -12.35 9.66
CA ASP A 94 46.17 -11.94 10.63
C ASP A 94 47.40 -11.29 9.97
N ARG A 95 47.50 -11.40 8.64
CA ARG A 95 48.67 -10.95 7.89
C ARG A 95 48.27 -10.35 6.55
N VAL A 96 48.86 -9.21 6.21
CA VAL A 96 48.71 -8.55 4.91
C VAL A 96 50.08 -8.29 4.31
N GLY A 97 50.35 -8.88 3.15
CA GLY A 97 51.69 -8.90 2.57
C GLY A 97 52.71 -9.50 3.56
N PRO A 98 53.85 -8.83 3.83
CA PRO A 98 54.82 -9.27 4.82
C PRO A 98 54.48 -8.88 6.27
N CYS A 99 53.45 -8.05 6.48
CA CYS A 99 53.19 -7.39 7.77
C CYS A 99 52.05 -8.07 8.53
N LYS A 100 52.11 -8.03 9.87
CA LYS A 100 50.98 -8.41 10.71
C LYS A 100 49.90 -7.34 10.61
N ALA A 101 48.65 -7.79 10.51
CA ALA A 101 47.51 -6.91 10.40
C ALA A 101 46.38 -7.40 11.32
N LYS A 102 45.49 -6.48 11.68
CA LYS A 102 44.25 -6.76 12.36
C LYS A 102 43.11 -6.10 11.58
N ILE A 103 42.09 -6.90 11.25
CA ILE A 103 40.87 -6.43 10.62
C ILE A 103 39.74 -6.55 11.63
N GLU A 104 38.93 -5.49 11.75
CA GLU A 104 37.78 -5.41 12.64
C GLU A 104 36.56 -4.97 11.85
N VAL A 105 35.48 -5.75 11.88
CA VAL A 105 34.24 -5.39 11.18
C VAL A 105 33.52 -4.31 11.98
N ILE A 106 33.40 -3.12 11.38
CA ILE A 106 32.70 -1.98 11.98
C ILE A 106 31.19 -2.24 11.99
N GLY A 107 30.68 -2.83 10.91
CA GLY A 107 29.27 -3.16 10.82
C GLY A 107 28.82 -3.69 9.46
N LEU A 108 27.59 -4.20 9.45
CA LEU A 108 26.86 -4.68 8.29
C LEU A 108 25.67 -3.77 8.02
N GLU A 109 25.69 -3.04 6.90
CA GLU A 109 24.63 -2.08 6.55
C GLU A 109 23.70 -2.64 5.48
N ASP A 110 22.38 -2.63 5.71
CA ASP A 110 21.39 -2.93 4.66
C ASP A 110 21.11 -1.67 3.83
N VAL A 111 21.71 -1.61 2.63
CA VAL A 111 21.57 -0.47 1.72
C VAL A 111 20.18 -0.37 1.09
N ARG A 112 19.33 -1.40 1.21
CA ARG A 112 17.96 -1.38 0.67
C ARG A 112 17.04 -0.50 1.51
N LEU A 113 17.26 -0.41 2.83
CA LEU A 113 16.46 0.45 3.71
C LEU A 113 16.66 1.92 3.37
N THR A 114 17.91 2.35 3.19
CA THR A 114 18.24 3.72 2.78
C THR A 114 17.76 4.04 1.36
N LYS A 115 17.88 3.10 0.41
CA LYS A 115 17.31 3.27 -0.94
C LYS A 115 15.79 3.37 -0.92
N LYS A 116 15.09 2.52 -0.16
CA LYS A 116 13.62 2.58 0.00
C LYS A 116 13.17 3.92 0.55
N ALA A 117 13.84 4.44 1.58
CA ALA A 117 13.54 5.76 2.13
C ALA A 117 13.67 6.88 1.07
N LYS A 118 14.77 6.88 0.30
CA LYS A 118 14.99 7.83 -0.80
C LYS A 118 13.93 7.71 -1.91
N ILE A 119 13.52 6.48 -2.24
CA ILE A 119 12.45 6.24 -3.23
C ILE A 119 11.13 6.84 -2.74
N ILE A 120 10.78 6.62 -1.46
CA ILE A 120 9.56 7.18 -0.86
C ILE A 120 9.59 8.70 -0.89
N GLU A 121 10.70 9.31 -0.48
CA GLU A 121 10.87 10.77 -0.49
C GLU A 121 10.75 11.34 -1.92
N ARG A 122 11.41 10.71 -2.89
CA ARG A 122 11.33 11.12 -4.29
C ARG A 122 9.91 10.96 -4.85
N ALA A 123 9.24 9.87 -4.51
CA ALA A 123 7.85 9.64 -4.91
C ALA A 123 6.91 10.71 -4.35
N LYS A 124 7.09 11.10 -3.08
CA LYS A 124 6.34 12.22 -2.46
C LYS A 124 6.56 13.52 -3.22
N ALA A 125 7.81 13.86 -3.55
CA ALA A 125 8.13 15.06 -4.30
C ALA A 125 7.51 15.06 -5.71
N LEU A 126 7.59 13.93 -6.42
CA LEU A 126 6.99 13.78 -7.76
C LEU A 126 5.46 13.90 -7.70
N LEU A 127 4.83 13.29 -6.69
CA LEU A 127 3.40 13.39 -6.46
C LEU A 127 2.98 14.85 -6.21
N GLN A 128 3.75 15.58 -5.42
CA GLN A 128 3.50 17.00 -5.15
C GLN A 128 3.57 17.84 -6.43
N THR A 129 4.60 17.65 -7.26
CA THR A 129 4.73 18.35 -8.55
C THR A 129 3.59 18.00 -9.52
N LEU A 130 3.17 16.73 -9.56
CA LEU A 130 2.02 16.32 -10.37
C LEU A 130 0.72 16.94 -9.85
N MET A 131 0.51 17.01 -8.54
CA MET A 131 -0.67 17.66 -7.93
C MET A 131 -0.71 19.17 -8.20
N GLU A 132 0.44 19.83 -8.19
CA GLU A 132 0.56 21.26 -8.55
C GLU A 132 0.26 21.51 -10.03
N GLY A 133 0.64 20.59 -10.93
CA GLY A 133 0.31 20.63 -12.36
C GLY A 133 -1.11 20.19 -12.72
N SER A 134 -1.78 19.43 -11.85
CA SER A 134 -3.11 18.84 -12.07
C SER A 134 -4.26 19.69 -11.53
N LYS A 135 -4.12 21.02 -11.49
CA LYS A 135 -5.23 21.93 -11.12
C LYS A 135 -6.39 21.96 -12.14
N VAL A 136 -6.35 21.14 -13.19
CA VAL A 136 -7.46 20.97 -14.13
C VAL A 136 -7.79 19.48 -14.30
N SER A 137 -8.96 19.12 -13.77
CA SER A 137 -9.79 17.95 -14.12
C SER A 137 -9.63 16.64 -13.32
N GLY A 138 -10.75 16.25 -12.70
CA GLY A 138 -11.16 14.84 -12.62
C GLY A 138 -10.96 14.15 -11.27
N ALA A 139 -11.84 14.46 -10.31
CA ALA A 139 -12.00 13.76 -9.05
C ALA A 139 -12.15 12.23 -9.23
N SER A 140 -11.26 11.44 -8.63
CA SER A 140 -11.52 10.04 -8.19
C SER A 140 -10.24 9.37 -7.64
N LEU A 141 -9.07 9.51 -8.29
CA LEU A 141 -7.85 8.77 -7.92
C LEU A 141 -6.98 9.47 -6.85
N THR A 142 -7.14 10.78 -6.71
CA THR A 142 -6.43 11.61 -5.71
C THR A 142 -6.85 11.30 -4.27
N GLU A 143 -8.08 10.83 -4.05
CA GLU A 143 -8.61 10.47 -2.72
C GLU A 143 -7.92 9.20 -2.20
N THR A 144 -7.78 8.16 -3.05
CA THR A 144 -7.19 6.87 -2.69
C THR A 144 -5.69 6.98 -2.39
N VAL A 145 -4.97 7.82 -3.14
CA VAL A 145 -3.53 8.06 -2.89
C VAL A 145 -3.32 9.00 -1.68
N ARG A 146 -4.24 9.94 -1.41
CA ARG A 146 -4.21 10.71 -0.15
C ARG A 146 -4.42 9.78 1.06
N GLN A 147 -5.36 8.85 0.98
CA GLN A 147 -5.63 7.88 2.04
C GLN A 147 -4.45 6.93 2.29
N SER A 148 -3.72 6.51 1.25
CA SER A 148 -2.56 5.62 1.40
C SER A 148 -1.29 6.32 1.94
N VAL A 149 -1.18 7.64 1.77
CA VAL A 149 -0.10 8.46 2.34
C VAL A 149 -0.46 9.03 3.74
N GLN A 150 -1.72 8.94 4.16
CA GLN A 150 -2.23 9.47 5.43
C GLN A 150 -2.42 8.43 6.54
N VAL A 151 -1.70 7.31 6.53
CA VAL A 151 -1.58 6.51 7.76
C VAL A 151 -0.54 7.19 8.65
N GLN A 152 -0.97 8.25 9.33
CA GLN A 152 -0.22 8.76 10.48
C GLN A 152 -0.17 7.65 11.51
N GLU A 153 1.02 7.43 12.09
CA GLU A 153 1.21 6.41 13.12
C GLU A 153 0.28 6.72 14.30
N ILE A 154 -0.40 5.68 14.79
CA ILE A 154 -1.11 5.74 16.08
C ILE A 154 -0.08 6.09 17.16
N ILE A 155 -0.40 7.09 17.96
CA ILE A 155 0.36 7.45 19.14
C ILE A 155 -0.23 6.77 20.38
N SER A 156 0.56 6.63 21.43
CA SER A 156 0.08 6.17 22.73
C SER A 156 -0.14 7.38 23.63
N TYR A 157 -1.35 7.54 24.15
CA TYR A 157 -1.74 8.66 25.01
C TYR A 157 -1.88 8.23 26.47
N GLY A 158 -1.47 9.12 27.39
CA GLY A 158 -1.62 8.92 28.83
C GLY A 158 -0.70 7.87 29.45
N LYS A 159 -0.84 7.66 30.76
CA LYS A 159 -0.04 6.67 31.52
C LYS A 159 -0.39 5.23 31.13
N GLU A 160 -1.63 5.03 30.69
CA GLU A 160 -2.20 3.75 30.28
C GLU A 160 -1.88 3.40 28.82
N LYS A 161 -1.19 4.30 28.09
CA LYS A 161 -0.75 4.13 26.69
C LYS A 161 -1.88 3.81 25.71
N CYS A 162 -3.04 4.44 25.89
CA CYS A 162 -4.22 4.29 25.05
C CYS A 162 -3.89 4.63 23.58
N PRO A 163 -4.30 3.80 22.60
CA PRO A 163 -4.15 4.12 21.20
C PRO A 163 -4.91 5.40 20.83
N ALA A 164 -4.23 6.36 20.22
CA ALA A 164 -4.83 7.63 19.84
C ALA A 164 -4.31 8.13 18.49
N GLY A 165 -5.10 9.01 17.87
CA GLY A 165 -4.68 9.80 16.74
C GLY A 165 -3.70 10.90 17.15
N PRO A 166 -2.87 11.38 16.21
CA PRO A 166 -1.77 12.30 16.50
C PRO A 166 -2.22 13.69 16.97
N ASN A 167 -3.49 14.05 16.76
CA ASN A 167 -4.01 15.36 17.13
C ASN A 167 -4.79 15.34 18.46
N ILE A 168 -4.70 14.27 19.26
CA ILE A 168 -5.47 14.15 20.51
C ILE A 168 -5.12 15.27 21.52
N GLU A 169 -3.85 15.69 21.60
CA GLU A 169 -3.40 16.75 22.50
C GLU A 169 -3.74 18.16 21.99
N THR A 170 -3.87 18.33 20.66
CA THR A 170 -4.04 19.64 20.04
C THR A 170 -5.49 19.99 19.74
N SER A 171 -6.39 19.01 19.71
CA SER A 171 -7.79 19.19 19.28
C SER A 171 -8.71 19.53 20.44
N ASP A 172 -9.52 20.58 20.27
CA ASP A 172 -10.54 21.01 21.26
C ASP A 172 -11.73 20.06 21.39
N ALA A 173 -11.92 19.20 20.39
CA ALA A 173 -12.91 18.13 20.40
C ALA A 173 -12.21 16.79 20.16
N ILE A 174 -12.71 15.74 20.82
CA ILE A 174 -12.17 14.39 20.74
C ILE A 174 -13.28 13.38 20.47
N ILE A 175 -12.89 12.25 19.85
CA ILE A 175 -13.80 11.13 19.60
C ILE A 175 -13.28 9.92 20.38
N ILE A 176 -14.10 9.38 21.27
CA ILE A 176 -13.78 8.19 22.05
C ILE A 176 -14.37 6.97 21.33
N VAL A 177 -13.54 5.96 21.07
CA VAL A 177 -13.91 4.69 20.43
C VAL A 177 -13.51 3.49 21.28
N GLU A 178 -14.05 2.31 20.98
CA GLU A 178 -13.79 1.08 21.74
C GLU A 178 -12.35 0.59 21.54
N GLY A 179 -11.94 0.39 20.29
CA GLY A 179 -10.74 -0.33 19.93
C GLY A 179 -9.72 0.44 19.10
N ARG A 180 -8.51 -0.11 19.04
CA ARG A 180 -7.43 0.38 18.17
C ARG A 180 -7.81 0.36 16.69
N SER A 181 -8.55 -0.66 16.25
CA SER A 181 -9.01 -0.79 14.86
C SER A 181 -9.93 0.36 14.45
N ASP A 182 -10.76 0.83 15.36
CA ASP A 182 -11.64 1.98 15.13
C ASP A 182 -10.81 3.25 14.93
N VAL A 183 -9.81 3.46 15.78
CA VAL A 183 -8.86 4.58 15.63
C VAL A 183 -8.16 4.50 14.27
N LEU A 184 -7.72 3.30 13.85
CA LEU A 184 -7.14 3.11 12.52
C LEU A 184 -8.14 3.46 11.42
N ASN A 185 -9.39 3.04 11.53
CA ASN A 185 -10.40 3.30 10.51
C ASN A 185 -10.71 4.79 10.40
N LEU A 186 -10.88 5.48 11.54
CA LEU A 186 -11.07 6.92 11.59
C LEU A 186 -9.87 7.68 11.02
N LEU A 187 -8.64 7.25 11.32
CA LEU A 187 -7.42 7.84 10.77
C LEU A 187 -7.33 7.69 9.24
N LYS A 188 -7.72 6.53 8.69
CA LYS A 188 -7.81 6.33 7.22
C LYS A 188 -8.74 7.35 6.56
N TYR A 189 -9.76 7.82 7.27
CA TYR A 189 -10.71 8.81 6.80
C TYR A 189 -10.35 10.26 7.15
N GLY A 190 -9.16 10.49 7.72
CA GLY A 190 -8.63 11.81 8.03
C GLY A 190 -9.06 12.37 9.38
N ILE A 191 -9.69 11.55 10.24
CA ILE A 191 -10.11 11.93 11.60
C ILE A 191 -8.95 11.61 12.55
N LYS A 192 -8.30 12.66 13.08
CA LYS A 192 -7.00 12.55 13.78
C LYS A 192 -7.08 12.72 15.29
N ASN A 193 -8.27 12.99 15.81
CA ASN A 193 -8.57 13.31 17.20
C ASN A 193 -9.33 12.16 17.89
N ALA A 194 -9.17 10.93 17.41
CA ALA A 194 -9.79 9.74 17.99
C ALA A 194 -8.89 9.11 19.07
N ILE A 195 -9.48 8.53 20.11
CA ILE A 195 -8.79 7.79 21.17
C ILE A 195 -9.57 6.53 21.55
N ALA A 196 -8.87 5.40 21.73
CA ALA A 196 -9.44 4.12 22.12
C ALA A 196 -9.38 3.90 23.63
N VAL A 197 -10.44 3.27 24.18
CA VAL A 197 -10.55 2.91 25.60
C VAL A 197 -9.94 1.51 25.87
N GLU A 198 -9.88 0.64 24.85
CA GLU A 198 -9.38 -0.75 24.92
C GLU A 198 -10.05 -1.60 26.02
N GLY A 199 -11.38 -1.55 26.09
CA GLY A 199 -12.19 -2.39 26.97
C GLY A 199 -13.28 -1.62 27.72
N THR A 200 -13.88 -2.28 28.70
CA THR A 200 -15.02 -1.73 29.46
C THR A 200 -14.63 -0.82 30.62
N ASN A 201 -13.39 -0.87 31.12
CA ASN A 201 -12.96 0.00 32.21
C ASN A 201 -12.29 1.26 31.64
N VAL A 202 -12.90 2.42 31.82
CA VAL A 202 -12.41 3.66 31.21
C VAL A 202 -11.14 4.17 31.91
N PRO A 203 -10.00 4.28 31.19
CA PRO A 203 -8.72 4.79 31.67
C PRO A 203 -8.82 6.17 32.33
N GLN A 204 -8.04 6.39 33.39
CA GLN A 204 -8.05 7.68 34.12
C GLN A 204 -7.62 8.83 33.21
N SER A 205 -6.70 8.56 32.28
CA SER A 205 -6.21 9.54 31.30
C SER A 205 -7.33 10.07 30.39
N ILE A 206 -8.33 9.23 30.08
CA ILE A 206 -9.50 9.61 29.25
C ILE A 206 -10.51 10.41 30.08
N ARG A 207 -10.71 10.03 31.35
CA ARG A 207 -11.62 10.76 32.27
C ARG A 207 -11.15 12.20 32.48
N GLU A 208 -9.86 12.41 32.66
CA GLU A 208 -9.28 13.76 32.79
C GLU A 208 -9.47 14.55 31.49
N LEU A 209 -9.19 13.93 30.35
CA LEU A 209 -9.34 14.56 29.04
C LEU A 209 -10.80 14.95 28.74
N SER A 210 -11.77 14.17 29.23
CA SER A 210 -13.20 14.45 29.03
C SER A 210 -13.70 15.75 29.66
N LYS A 211 -12.98 16.29 30.65
CA LYS A 211 -13.36 17.53 31.34
C LYS A 211 -12.88 18.79 30.64
N GLU A 212 -11.86 18.66 29.78
CA GLU A 212 -11.19 19.78 29.15
C GLU A 212 -11.63 19.99 27.69
N ARG A 213 -12.26 18.98 27.08
CA ARG A 213 -12.53 18.91 25.64
C ARG A 213 -13.97 18.50 25.37
N ILE A 214 -14.47 18.85 24.18
CA ILE A 214 -15.78 18.39 23.73
C ILE A 214 -15.69 16.92 23.32
N VAL A 215 -16.47 16.05 23.95
CA VAL A 215 -16.39 14.60 23.80
C VAL A 215 -17.54 14.07 22.95
N THR A 216 -17.19 13.33 21.90
CA THR A 216 -18.14 12.47 21.18
C THR A 216 -17.79 11.01 21.43
N ALA A 217 -18.67 10.25 22.08
CA ALA A 217 -18.53 8.80 22.16
C ALA A 217 -19.04 8.18 20.85
N PHE A 218 -18.18 7.43 20.15
CA PHE A 218 -18.56 6.71 18.94
C PHE A 218 -18.41 5.21 19.18
N VAL A 219 -19.54 4.55 19.38
CA VAL A 219 -19.60 3.14 19.79
C VAL A 219 -20.22 2.25 18.72
N ASP A 220 -19.92 0.96 18.83
CA ASP A 220 -20.42 -0.09 17.95
C ASP A 220 -21.93 -0.29 18.05
N GLY A 221 -22.49 -0.88 17.00
CA GLY A 221 -23.91 -1.16 16.85
C GLY A 221 -24.38 -2.42 17.57
N ASP A 222 -23.59 -2.94 18.51
CA ASP A 222 -23.77 -4.23 19.15
C ASP A 222 -24.01 -4.09 20.67
N ARG A 223 -23.93 -5.22 21.40
CA ARG A 223 -24.10 -5.22 22.86
C ARG A 223 -22.82 -4.78 23.59
N GLY A 224 -21.64 -5.03 23.02
CA GLY A 224 -20.36 -4.60 23.57
C GLY A 224 -20.27 -3.07 23.65
N GLY A 225 -20.57 -2.40 22.54
CA GLY A 225 -20.61 -0.94 22.45
C GLY A 225 -21.61 -0.30 23.40
N GLU A 226 -22.76 -0.94 23.66
CA GLU A 226 -23.73 -0.46 24.66
C GLU A 226 -23.19 -0.51 26.10
N LEU A 227 -22.41 -1.53 26.44
CA LEU A 227 -21.81 -1.65 27.77
C LEU A 227 -20.72 -0.59 27.98
N ILE A 228 -19.91 -0.34 26.95
CA ILE A 228 -18.88 0.70 27.00
C ILE A 228 -19.50 2.09 27.07
N LEU A 229 -20.57 2.34 26.31
CA LEU A 229 -21.29 3.60 26.38
C LEU A 229 -21.87 3.85 27.78
N ARG A 230 -22.42 2.82 28.43
CA ARG A 230 -22.90 2.91 29.83
C ARG A 230 -21.79 3.32 30.78
N GLU A 231 -20.63 2.69 30.68
CA GLU A 231 -19.50 3.04 31.54
C GLU A 231 -19.02 4.47 31.27
N LEU A 232 -18.89 4.86 29.99
CA LEU A 232 -18.47 6.21 29.60
C LEU A 232 -19.41 7.28 30.16
N LEU A 233 -20.72 7.08 30.07
CA LEU A 233 -21.72 8.01 30.63
C LEU A 233 -21.71 8.07 32.17
N GLN A 234 -21.21 7.03 32.85
CA GLN A 234 -21.08 7.02 34.30
C GLN A 234 -19.77 7.65 34.79
N THR A 235 -18.70 7.55 34.00
CA THR A 235 -17.33 7.86 34.43
C THR A 235 -16.74 9.12 33.80
N CYS A 236 -17.27 9.57 32.66
CA CYS A 236 -16.77 10.69 31.87
C CYS A 236 -17.87 11.71 31.56
N GLU A 237 -17.46 12.93 31.22
CA GLU A 237 -18.35 13.96 30.68
C GLU A 237 -18.42 13.77 29.16
N VAL A 238 -19.57 13.31 28.66
CA VAL A 238 -19.81 13.05 27.23
C VAL A 238 -20.85 14.02 26.71
N ASP A 239 -20.50 14.82 25.69
CA ASP A 239 -21.43 15.80 25.12
C ASP A 239 -22.33 15.18 24.04
N PHE A 240 -21.74 14.32 23.20
CA PHE A 240 -22.42 13.74 22.05
C PHE A 240 -22.18 12.23 21.94
N ILE A 241 -23.16 11.54 21.36
CA ILE A 241 -23.12 10.11 21.12
C ILE A 241 -23.38 9.88 19.63
N ALA A 242 -22.45 9.18 19.00
CA ALA A 242 -22.61 8.60 17.67
C ALA A 242 -22.63 7.07 17.82
N ARG A 243 -23.49 6.40 17.07
CA ARG A 243 -23.60 4.95 17.08
C ARG A 243 -23.46 4.40 15.67
N ALA A 244 -22.71 3.32 15.53
CA ALA A 244 -22.71 2.55 14.29
C ALA A 244 -24.10 1.92 14.04
N PRO A 245 -24.46 1.65 12.77
CA PRO A 245 -25.68 0.90 12.44
C PRO A 245 -25.72 -0.45 13.18
N ARG A 246 -26.93 -0.94 13.46
CA ARG A 246 -27.12 -2.19 14.22
C ARG A 246 -26.31 -3.35 13.64
N GLY A 247 -25.57 -4.03 14.51
CA GLY A 247 -24.76 -5.19 14.16
C GLY A 247 -23.54 -4.87 13.28
N ARG A 248 -23.13 -3.59 13.17
CA ARG A 248 -21.85 -3.21 12.56
C ARG A 248 -20.91 -2.59 13.57
N GLU A 249 -19.63 -2.84 13.37
CA GLU A 249 -18.52 -2.28 14.13
C GLU A 249 -17.98 -1.04 13.42
N VAL A 250 -17.42 -0.09 14.18
CA VAL A 250 -16.85 1.15 13.64
C VAL A 250 -15.67 0.85 12.70
N GLU A 251 -14.91 -0.22 12.94
CA GLU A 251 -13.84 -0.69 12.06
C GLU A 251 -14.31 -1.10 10.65
N GLU A 252 -15.57 -1.50 10.47
CA GLU A 252 -16.14 -1.94 9.20
C GLU A 252 -16.86 -0.83 8.42
N LEU A 253 -17.08 0.33 9.04
CA LEU A 253 -17.83 1.41 8.40
C LEU A 253 -17.05 2.07 7.26
N THR A 254 -17.76 2.38 6.19
CA THR A 254 -17.22 3.20 5.09
C THR A 254 -17.10 4.67 5.50
N GLN A 255 -16.27 5.44 4.78
CA GLN A 255 -16.11 6.88 5.03
C GLN A 255 -17.45 7.65 5.04
N LYS A 256 -18.35 7.33 4.12
CA LYS A 256 -19.68 7.96 4.06
C LYS A 256 -20.50 7.66 5.32
N GLN A 257 -20.44 6.43 5.82
CA GLN A 257 -21.19 5.99 7.00
C GLN A 257 -20.62 6.61 8.29
N VAL A 258 -19.31 6.64 8.45
CA VAL A 258 -18.63 7.33 9.57
C VAL A 258 -19.05 8.81 9.61
N MET A 259 -18.98 9.50 8.47
CA MET A 259 -19.34 10.92 8.39
C MET A 259 -20.85 11.17 8.55
N LYS A 260 -21.71 10.20 8.22
CA LYS A 260 -23.15 10.26 8.51
C LYS A 260 -23.42 10.12 10.00
N ALA A 261 -22.81 9.11 10.65
CA ALA A 261 -22.95 8.87 12.08
C ALA A 261 -22.46 10.06 12.93
N LEU A 262 -21.31 10.63 12.60
CA LEU A 262 -20.76 11.79 13.32
C LEU A 262 -21.53 13.10 13.06
N ARG A 263 -22.18 13.27 11.90
CA ARG A 263 -23.07 14.42 11.64
C ARG A 263 -24.39 14.30 12.39
N ASN A 264 -24.93 13.08 12.47
CA ASN A 264 -26.19 12.77 13.14
C ASN A 264 -25.98 12.38 14.62
N LYS A 265 -24.87 12.81 15.23
CA LYS A 265 -24.60 12.57 16.65
C LYS A 265 -25.69 13.24 17.50
N VAL A 266 -26.12 12.55 18.55
CA VAL A 266 -27.18 13.00 19.44
C VAL A 266 -26.55 13.53 20.73
N PRO A 267 -27.01 14.66 21.29
CA PRO A 267 -26.58 15.09 22.61
C PRO A 267 -26.78 13.98 23.66
N ALA A 268 -25.81 13.79 24.55
CA ALA A 268 -25.85 12.70 25.52
C ALA A 268 -27.09 12.75 26.42
N GLU A 269 -27.52 13.94 26.84
CA GLU A 269 -28.74 14.16 27.64
C GLU A 269 -29.99 13.61 26.93
N GLN A 270 -30.17 13.97 25.66
CA GLN A 270 -31.29 13.50 24.84
C GLN A 270 -31.26 11.97 24.65
N PHE A 271 -30.06 11.41 24.49
CA PHE A 271 -29.90 9.98 24.32
C PHE A 271 -30.25 9.19 25.60
N ILE A 272 -29.90 9.71 26.77
CA ILE A 272 -30.24 9.11 28.07
C ILE A 272 -31.76 9.05 28.26
N GLU A 273 -32.47 10.13 27.91
CA GLU A 273 -33.94 10.21 27.99
C GLU A 273 -34.62 9.23 27.03
N MET A 274 -34.11 9.10 25.80
CA MET A 274 -34.68 8.25 24.77
C MET A 274 -34.47 6.75 25.01
N PHE A 275 -33.32 6.37 25.60
CA PHE A 275 -32.94 4.97 25.78
C PHE A 275 -33.02 4.49 27.24
N GLY A 276 -33.57 5.31 28.13
CA GLY A 276 -33.86 4.91 29.51
C GLY A 276 -32.61 4.58 30.32
N PHE A 277 -31.51 5.30 30.12
CA PHE A 277 -30.30 5.20 30.95
C PHE A 277 -30.50 5.93 32.29
N ASN A 278 -31.60 5.67 32.97
CA ASN A 278 -31.78 6.15 34.34
C ASN A 278 -30.87 5.34 35.27
N LYS A 279 -30.13 6.05 36.13
CA LYS A 279 -29.52 5.44 37.32
C LYS A 279 -30.68 4.84 38.14
N GLU A 280 -30.66 3.51 38.23
CA GLU A 280 -31.60 2.63 38.94
C GLU A 280 -32.87 2.19 38.17
N GLY A 281 -33.02 0.87 38.06
CA GLY A 281 -34.32 0.20 37.86
C GLY A 281 -34.59 -0.32 36.45
N GLY A 282 -34.70 -1.65 36.33
CA GLY A 282 -35.05 -2.33 35.07
C GLY A 282 -36.42 -1.94 34.52
N GLY A 283 -36.47 -1.73 33.21
CA GLY A 283 -37.69 -1.49 32.43
C GLY A 283 -37.48 -1.99 31.00
N GLN A 284 -38.53 -2.60 30.45
CA GLN A 284 -38.55 -3.32 29.17
C GLN A 284 -38.18 -2.43 27.98
N VAL A 285 -37.29 -2.93 27.11
CA VAL A 285 -36.95 -2.32 25.83
C VAL A 285 -38.01 -2.73 24.81
N GLN A 286 -38.94 -1.82 24.50
CA GLN A 286 -39.82 -1.94 23.34
C GLN A 286 -39.69 -0.69 22.46
N ASP A 287 -39.34 -0.95 21.19
CA ASP A 287 -39.49 -0.12 20.01
C ASP A 287 -39.29 1.40 20.13
N THR A 288 -38.06 1.84 19.89
CA THR A 288 -37.76 3.18 19.39
C THR A 288 -36.82 3.07 18.18
N MET A 289 -37.32 2.38 17.15
CA MET A 289 -36.54 1.95 15.98
C MET A 289 -36.48 2.99 14.84
N SER A 290 -37.26 4.07 14.87
CA SER A 290 -37.46 4.93 13.70
C SER A 290 -36.49 6.11 13.51
N LEU A 291 -35.67 6.49 14.50
CA LEU A 291 -34.87 7.73 14.40
C LEU A 291 -33.50 7.55 13.72
N PHE A 292 -33.03 6.32 13.59
CA PHE A 292 -31.77 6.00 12.90
C PHE A 292 -31.98 5.24 11.57
N GLU A 293 -33.23 4.88 11.24
CA GLU A 293 -33.59 4.08 10.05
C GLU A 293 -33.98 4.90 8.82
N ASP A 294 -34.40 6.16 8.97
CA ASP A 294 -34.69 7.00 7.80
C ASP A 294 -33.38 7.52 7.19
N ASN A 295 -32.83 6.75 6.24
CA ASN A 295 -32.06 7.19 5.05
C ASN A 295 -31.17 6.03 4.55
N GLU A 296 -31.73 4.83 4.35
CA GLU A 296 -31.11 3.80 3.50
C GLU A 296 -31.59 3.91 2.03
N ASP A 297 -32.59 4.74 1.72
CA ASP A 297 -33.21 4.85 0.39
C ASP A 297 -32.93 6.18 -0.37
N GLU A 298 -31.74 6.76 -0.27
CA GLU A 298 -31.31 7.85 -1.17
C GLU A 298 -30.07 7.47 -2.00
N GLU A 299 -30.12 6.32 -2.68
CA GLU A 299 -29.19 6.02 -3.79
C GLU A 299 -29.92 5.76 -5.13
N ASN A 300 -31.21 6.14 -5.25
CA ASN A 300 -31.99 5.93 -6.48
C ASN A 300 -32.99 7.05 -6.83
N ASP A 301 -32.62 8.33 -6.73
CA ASP A 301 -33.48 9.39 -7.31
C ASP A 301 -32.70 10.47 -8.08
N LEU A 302 -32.42 10.16 -9.35
CA LEU A 302 -32.18 11.14 -10.41
C LEU A 302 -32.83 10.65 -11.71
N LYS A 303 -34.17 10.56 -11.75
CA LYS A 303 -34.92 10.68 -13.00
C LYS A 303 -36.27 11.40 -12.82
N ASP A 304 -36.46 12.39 -13.69
CA ASP A 304 -37.72 13.04 -14.09
C ASP A 304 -38.36 14.06 -13.13
N ASP A 305 -37.79 15.28 -13.11
CA ASP A 305 -38.63 16.48 -13.02
C ASP A 305 -38.92 16.99 -14.46
N LYS A 306 -40.08 16.58 -14.99
CA LYS A 306 -40.61 17.06 -16.27
C LYS A 306 -41.46 18.30 -16.04
N ARG A 307 -41.03 19.44 -16.58
CA ARG A 307 -41.94 20.47 -17.09
C ARG A 307 -41.52 20.98 -18.47
N PRO A 308 -42.48 21.41 -19.32
CA PRO A 308 -42.46 21.16 -20.75
C PRO A 308 -41.94 22.34 -21.58
N ILE A 309 -41.20 22.06 -22.65
CA ILE A 309 -40.85 23.06 -23.67
C ILE A 309 -41.44 22.62 -25.02
N ALA A 310 -42.27 23.50 -25.56
CA ALA A 310 -42.96 23.43 -26.84
C ALA A 310 -41.98 23.55 -28.04
N PRO A 311 -42.43 23.23 -29.28
CA PRO A 311 -41.57 22.74 -30.35
C PRO A 311 -40.89 23.87 -31.13
N LYS A 312 -39.68 23.61 -31.65
CA LYS A 312 -39.02 24.49 -32.63
C LYS A 312 -38.95 23.87 -34.03
N PRO A 313 -38.99 24.70 -35.09
CA PRO A 313 -39.28 24.29 -36.46
C PRO A 313 -38.03 23.99 -37.29
N LYS A 314 -38.24 23.30 -38.42
CA LYS A 314 -37.28 23.06 -39.51
C LYS A 314 -36.82 24.37 -40.17
N ILE A 315 -35.52 24.51 -40.46
CA ILE A 315 -35.00 25.28 -41.62
C ILE A 315 -33.78 24.55 -42.22
N GLU A 316 -33.79 24.48 -43.55
CA GLU A 316 -32.80 23.91 -44.48
C GLU A 316 -31.66 24.89 -44.87
N LYS A 317 -30.52 24.30 -45.29
CA LYS A 317 -29.62 24.63 -46.43
C LYS A 317 -28.44 25.65 -46.34
N GLN A 318 -27.27 25.13 -46.77
CA GLN A 318 -26.20 25.69 -47.67
C GLN A 318 -25.23 26.75 -47.09
N ASP A 319 -23.92 26.87 -47.43
CA ASP A 319 -22.98 26.22 -48.37
C ASP A 319 -21.51 26.65 -48.02
N ARG A 320 -20.50 25.75 -48.21
CA ARG A 320 -19.04 25.92 -48.56
C ARG A 320 -18.03 26.69 -47.64
N PRO A 321 -16.67 26.58 -47.82
CA PRO A 321 -15.79 25.52 -48.38
C PRO A 321 -14.48 25.20 -47.55
N GLN A 322 -13.67 24.25 -48.04
CA GLN A 322 -12.44 23.60 -47.49
C GLN A 322 -11.14 24.43 -47.42
N ALA A 323 -10.17 24.04 -46.54
CA ALA A 323 -8.73 23.73 -46.78
C ALA A 323 -7.94 23.59 -45.41
N PRO A 324 -6.64 23.21 -45.36
CA PRO A 324 -5.98 21.93 -45.69
C PRO A 324 -5.16 21.30 -44.51
N GLN A 325 -4.75 20.03 -44.63
CA GLN A 325 -3.90 19.29 -43.66
C GLN A 325 -2.38 19.42 -43.95
N PRO A 326 -1.49 19.40 -42.93
CA PRO A 326 -0.05 19.16 -43.12
C PRO A 326 0.39 17.71 -42.77
N GLN A 327 1.37 17.23 -43.54
CA GLN A 327 2.06 15.93 -43.47
C GLN A 327 3.24 15.93 -42.48
N VAL A 328 3.62 14.76 -41.92
CA VAL A 328 4.95 14.53 -41.32
C VAL A 328 5.47 13.13 -41.69
N GLU A 329 6.76 13.09 -42.05
CA GLU A 329 7.51 12.04 -42.74
C GLU A 329 8.04 10.88 -41.86
N LYS A 330 8.44 9.78 -42.51
CA LYS A 330 9.14 8.59 -41.95
C LYS A 330 10.66 8.76 -41.99
N PRO A 331 11.41 8.16 -41.05
CA PRO A 331 12.79 7.73 -41.31
C PRO A 331 13.00 6.20 -41.39
N LEU A 332 14.00 5.82 -42.20
CA LEU A 332 14.40 4.46 -42.63
C LEU A 332 15.23 3.67 -41.60
N ALA A 333 15.24 2.35 -41.78
CA ALA A 333 16.06 1.35 -41.09
C ALA A 333 17.53 1.29 -41.56
N PRO A 334 18.42 0.67 -40.75
CA PRO A 334 19.59 -0.06 -41.27
C PRO A 334 19.60 -1.56 -40.89
N GLN A 335 20.19 -2.36 -41.78
CA GLN A 335 20.34 -3.83 -41.74
C GLN A 335 21.61 -4.33 -41.02
N ALA A 336 21.56 -5.64 -40.71
CA ALA A 336 22.43 -6.58 -39.99
C ALA A 336 23.95 -6.66 -40.30
N ASP A 337 24.74 -7.17 -39.34
CA ASP A 337 25.40 -8.51 -39.44
C ASP A 337 26.09 -9.03 -38.14
N LYS A 338 25.92 -10.35 -37.87
CA LYS A 338 26.74 -11.39 -37.15
C LYS A 338 27.30 -11.11 -35.73
N ASN A 339 27.20 -11.98 -34.70
CA ASN A 339 27.32 -13.45 -34.66
C ASN A 339 26.84 -14.01 -33.27
N GLN A 340 26.24 -15.21 -33.29
CA GLN A 340 26.19 -16.30 -32.28
C GLN A 340 25.78 -16.03 -30.80
N GLU A 341 24.62 -16.56 -30.36
CA GLU A 341 24.53 -17.55 -29.26
C GLU A 341 23.10 -18.16 -29.09
N GLN A 342 23.05 -19.48 -29.31
CA GLN A 342 22.23 -20.57 -28.76
C GLN A 342 20.78 -20.37 -28.24
N LYS A 343 19.84 -20.90 -29.05
CA LYS A 343 18.64 -21.70 -28.76
C LYS A 343 18.09 -21.78 -27.31
N THR A 344 16.84 -21.33 -27.17
CA THR A 344 15.81 -22.06 -26.42
C THR A 344 14.55 -22.16 -27.30
N GLU A 345 14.17 -23.38 -27.65
CA GLU A 345 13.03 -23.69 -28.52
C GLU A 345 11.70 -23.45 -27.78
N THR A 346 11.05 -22.31 -28.02
CA THR A 346 9.61 -22.19 -27.78
C THR A 346 8.87 -22.84 -28.94
N LYS A 347 8.37 -24.06 -28.72
CA LYS A 347 7.46 -24.75 -29.63
C LYS A 347 6.28 -23.85 -29.98
N GLU A 348 6.19 -23.39 -31.22
CA GLU A 348 4.97 -22.81 -31.77
C GLU A 348 3.89 -23.91 -31.79
N LYS A 349 2.88 -23.77 -30.93
CA LYS A 349 1.72 -24.65 -30.95
C LYS A 349 0.95 -24.40 -32.25
N HIS A 350 1.07 -25.30 -33.23
CA HIS A 350 0.18 -25.35 -34.38
C HIS A 350 -1.27 -25.53 -33.90
N LEU A 351 -2.07 -24.47 -34.02
CA LEU A 351 -3.50 -24.50 -33.68
C LEU A 351 -4.27 -25.22 -34.80
N ASN A 352 -5.13 -26.18 -34.43
CA ASN A 352 -6.01 -26.87 -35.37
C ASN A 352 -7.01 -25.86 -36.01
N PRO A 353 -7.58 -26.12 -37.21
CA PRO A 353 -8.47 -25.19 -37.90
C PRO A 353 -9.68 -24.73 -37.05
N GLU A 354 -10.21 -25.62 -36.21
CA GLU A 354 -11.29 -25.30 -35.27
C GLU A 354 -10.82 -24.34 -34.16
N GLN A 355 -9.62 -24.52 -33.63
CA GLN A 355 -9.07 -23.66 -32.58
C GLN A 355 -8.78 -22.24 -33.09
N GLN A 356 -8.41 -22.10 -34.37
CA GLN A 356 -8.27 -20.79 -35.01
C GLN A 356 -9.62 -20.08 -35.17
N LYS A 357 -10.71 -20.83 -35.41
CA LYS A 357 -12.08 -20.29 -35.45
C LYS A 357 -12.51 -19.76 -34.08
N TYR A 358 -12.30 -20.53 -33.01
CA TYR A 358 -12.63 -20.10 -31.64
C TYR A 358 -11.77 -18.94 -31.15
N LYS A 359 -10.48 -18.90 -31.53
CA LYS A 359 -9.58 -17.77 -31.20
C LYS A 359 -10.07 -16.45 -31.81
N ARG A 360 -10.64 -16.46 -33.02
CA ARG A 360 -11.24 -15.26 -33.64
C ARG A 360 -12.49 -14.79 -32.90
N ILE A 361 -13.34 -15.72 -32.46
CA ILE A 361 -14.55 -15.39 -31.69
C ILE A 361 -14.16 -14.79 -30.33
N LEU A 362 -13.18 -15.39 -29.62
CA LEU A 362 -12.70 -14.90 -28.32
C LEU A 362 -12.06 -13.51 -28.42
N ASN A 363 -11.25 -13.26 -29.45
CA ASN A 363 -10.65 -11.94 -29.67
C ASN A 363 -11.70 -10.85 -29.96
N GLY A 364 -12.84 -11.20 -30.57
CA GLY A 364 -13.96 -10.28 -30.80
C GLY A 364 -14.80 -10.01 -29.55
N LEU A 365 -14.77 -10.92 -28.57
CA LEU A 365 -15.46 -10.77 -27.28
C LEU A 365 -14.61 -10.03 -26.23
N ALA A 366 -13.29 -10.02 -26.40
CA ALA A 366 -12.35 -9.36 -25.51
C ALA A 366 -12.66 -7.85 -25.40
N GLY A 367 -13.11 -7.41 -24.22
CA GLY A 367 -13.50 -6.03 -23.94
C GLY A 367 -14.96 -5.68 -24.25
N SER A 368 -15.78 -6.65 -24.65
CA SER A 368 -17.23 -6.47 -24.84
C SER A 368 -18.02 -7.23 -23.76
N PHE A 369 -19.07 -6.62 -23.18
CA PHE A 369 -19.97 -7.28 -22.21
C PHE A 369 -21.01 -8.18 -22.88
N LYS A 370 -20.59 -8.89 -23.93
CA LYS A 370 -21.44 -9.74 -24.76
C LYS A 370 -21.01 -11.19 -24.65
N ALA A 371 -21.95 -12.10 -24.84
CA ALA A 371 -21.74 -13.54 -24.83
C ALA A 371 -22.31 -14.13 -26.13
N HIS A 372 -21.56 -15.04 -26.75
CA HIS A 372 -21.97 -15.77 -27.95
C HIS A 372 -22.31 -17.20 -27.56
N LEU A 373 -23.54 -17.63 -27.82
CA LEU A 373 -23.97 -19.02 -27.69
C LEU A 373 -23.61 -19.76 -28.97
N ILE A 374 -22.93 -20.90 -28.88
CA ILE A 374 -22.41 -21.67 -30.01
C ILE A 374 -23.04 -23.07 -30.02
N ASN A 375 -23.41 -23.59 -31.19
CA ASN A 375 -23.93 -24.96 -31.34
C ASN A 375 -22.82 -26.01 -31.44
N SER A 376 -23.20 -27.29 -31.46
CA SER A 376 -22.30 -28.45 -31.59
C SER A 376 -21.45 -28.47 -32.88
N LYS A 377 -21.73 -27.60 -33.86
CA LYS A 377 -20.96 -27.42 -35.11
C LYS A 377 -20.05 -26.17 -35.06
N GLY A 378 -19.89 -25.54 -33.90
CA GLY A 378 -19.00 -24.40 -33.71
C GLY A 378 -19.48 -23.12 -34.41
N MET A 379 -20.80 -22.95 -34.61
CA MET A 379 -21.40 -21.74 -35.18
C MET A 379 -22.17 -20.96 -34.12
N THR A 380 -22.04 -19.62 -34.13
CA THR A 380 -22.77 -18.73 -33.22
C THR A 380 -24.25 -18.75 -33.53
N VAL A 381 -25.05 -19.19 -32.57
CA VAL A 381 -26.51 -19.26 -32.62
C VAL A 381 -27.14 -17.96 -32.16
N LYS A 382 -26.56 -17.30 -31.14
CA LYS A 382 -27.11 -16.06 -30.57
C LYS A 382 -26.04 -15.21 -29.86
N GLU A 383 -26.11 -13.89 -30.02
CA GLU A 383 -25.32 -12.90 -29.27
C GLU A 383 -26.23 -12.22 -28.24
N ILE A 384 -25.83 -12.23 -26.96
CA ILE A 384 -26.60 -11.67 -25.84
C ILE A 384 -25.69 -10.88 -24.91
N ALA A 385 -26.24 -9.96 -24.11
CA ALA A 385 -25.48 -9.30 -23.05
C ALA A 385 -25.19 -10.29 -21.92
N VAL A 386 -24.02 -10.16 -21.27
CA VAL A 386 -23.62 -11.06 -20.16
C VAL A 386 -24.63 -11.03 -19.00
N LYS A 387 -25.34 -9.91 -18.80
CA LYS A 387 -26.39 -9.78 -17.78
C LYS A 387 -27.57 -10.72 -18.01
N ASP A 388 -27.89 -11.03 -19.26
CA ASP A 388 -29.06 -11.82 -19.66
C ASP A 388 -28.70 -13.29 -19.94
N LEU A 389 -27.43 -13.65 -19.75
CA LEU A 389 -26.89 -15.00 -20.04
C LEU A 389 -27.52 -16.08 -19.16
N ILE A 390 -27.68 -15.79 -17.87
CA ILE A 390 -28.22 -16.75 -16.88
C ILE A 390 -29.69 -17.06 -17.19
N GLU A 391 -30.47 -16.05 -17.57
CA GLU A 391 -31.88 -16.20 -17.91
C GLU A 391 -32.06 -16.98 -19.23
N THR A 392 -31.20 -16.72 -20.21
CA THR A 392 -31.23 -17.42 -21.50
C THR A 392 -30.80 -18.90 -21.39
N LEU A 393 -29.91 -19.24 -20.45
CA LEU A 393 -29.51 -20.63 -20.18
C LEU A 393 -30.56 -21.43 -19.39
N ARG A 394 -31.45 -20.76 -18.65
CA ARG A 394 -32.59 -21.41 -17.96
C ARG A 394 -33.71 -21.84 -18.92
N SER A 395 -33.74 -21.32 -20.15
CA SER A 395 -34.69 -21.72 -21.20
C SER A 395 -33.97 -21.78 -22.55
N PRO A 396 -33.13 -22.80 -22.78
CA PRO A 396 -32.27 -22.85 -23.96
C PRO A 396 -33.11 -22.99 -25.25
N PRO A 397 -32.86 -22.17 -26.29
CA PRO A 397 -33.43 -22.42 -27.61
C PRO A 397 -32.96 -23.79 -28.14
N HIS A 398 -33.83 -24.49 -28.89
CA HIS A 398 -33.50 -25.80 -29.47
C HIS A 398 -32.18 -25.72 -30.25
N ASP A 399 -31.27 -26.66 -29.97
CA ASP A 399 -29.90 -26.83 -30.50
C ASP A 399 -28.73 -26.23 -29.71
N ILE A 400 -28.88 -25.97 -28.42
CA ILE A 400 -27.74 -25.68 -27.52
C ILE A 400 -27.48 -26.87 -26.58
N THR A 401 -26.32 -27.51 -26.73
CA THR A 401 -25.75 -28.42 -25.73
C THR A 401 -24.88 -27.62 -24.77
N ALA A 402 -25.10 -27.81 -23.47
CA ALA A 402 -24.31 -27.21 -22.39
C ALA A 402 -22.85 -27.67 -22.39
#